data_AF-A0A520K6M6-F1
#
_entry.id   AF-A0A520K6M6-F1
#
_cell.length_a   1.000
_cell.length_b   1.000
_cell.length_c   1.000
_cell.angle_alpha   90.00
_cell.angle_beta   90.00
_cell.angle_gamma   90.00
#
_symmetry.space_group_name_H-M   'P 1'
#
loop_
_entity.id
_entity.type
_entity.pdbx_description
1 polymer ?
#
loop_
_entity_poly.entity_id
_entity_poly.type
_entity_poly.pdbx_seq_one_letter_code
_entity_poly.pdbx_strand_id
1 'polypeptide(L)'
;MFLVIILILVSFLLGLSISYLLDYQFQGIERVFFSIVVGHAGSIWLIFLLYDLIGSLRMSLILISILLCACIAVILLLGMAKKSGKIVLAEFKNEMVTVWYEDRATLSFLVFLLLYVLGMNFSGVFRPDSAGNLSAFHTVWADYPFHTSLITSFVYRDAFPFPLDNPQFLHVKTQYPILMDFYSAVLLKSGLDLRLSIIIPNLLFQLSCFALLYFLAFRLTGIKSAGIGATLIFILSGFPPNLQSLDIHFLNPLYAVIMPQRTAIIGMAISFVVYLLLFDALCADKAKPAKTSASEGAGRPKELMLAGMLIGLLPYIHAHSFIATGFVAVCLASLSVIKNRDWKTLIFLVLPILLLSVPQLLWIRTGVSEEFFVFFPGWAETNRDLIMGLDWSSLTASLASLVQ
;
A
#
# COMPACT_ATOMS: atom_id res chain seq x y z
N MET A 1 24.25 -2.76 -7.48
CA MET A 1 23.96 -3.10 -6.05
C MET A 1 24.07 -1.95 -5.07
N PHE A 2 25.21 -1.24 -4.92
CA PHE A 2 25.35 -0.16 -3.92
C PHE A 2 24.27 0.94 -4.01
N LEU A 3 23.95 1.40 -5.23
CA LEU A 3 22.91 2.41 -5.45
C LEU A 3 21.52 1.95 -4.98
N VAL A 4 21.19 0.66 -5.15
CA VAL A 4 19.91 0.10 -4.72
C VAL A 4 19.77 0.14 -3.20
N ILE A 5 20.84 -0.19 -2.49
CA ILE A 5 20.87 -0.13 -1.02
C ILE A 5 20.64 1.32 -0.56
N ILE A 6 21.32 2.29 -1.19
CA ILE A 6 21.11 3.71 -0.90
C ILE A 6 19.66 4.11 -1.15
N LEU A 7 19.08 3.76 -2.31
CA LEU A 7 17.70 4.10 -2.62
C LEU A 7 16.72 3.56 -1.58
N ILE A 8 16.87 2.30 -1.18
CA ILE A 8 16.02 1.67 -0.16
C ILE A 8 16.18 2.38 1.19
N LEU A 9 17.41 2.64 1.62
CA LEU A 9 17.68 3.30 2.90
C LEU A 9 17.17 4.74 2.92
N VAL A 10 17.38 5.51 1.86
CA VAL A 10 16.89 6.89 1.75
C VAL A 10 15.38 6.93 1.70
N SER A 11 14.74 6.00 0.97
CA SER A 11 13.27 5.87 0.96
C SER A 11 12.75 5.56 2.35
N PHE A 12 13.38 4.61 3.06
CA PHE A 12 13.04 4.33 4.46
C PHE A 12 13.20 5.56 5.37
N LEU A 13 14.31 6.31 5.25
CA LEU A 13 14.54 7.53 6.03
C LEU A 13 13.51 8.62 5.74
N LEU A 14 13.08 8.75 4.49
CA LEU A 14 11.98 9.64 4.11
C LEU A 14 10.70 9.25 4.85
N GLY A 15 10.30 7.98 4.80
CA GLY A 15 9.12 7.50 5.52
C GLY A 15 9.24 7.65 7.04
N LEU A 16 10.43 7.40 7.59
CA LEU A 16 10.72 7.57 9.02
C LEU A 16 10.54 9.04 9.41
N SER A 17 11.09 9.96 8.62
CA SER A 17 10.93 11.40 8.87
C SER A 17 9.47 11.85 8.83
N ILE A 18 8.66 11.31 7.90
CA ILE A 18 7.21 11.57 7.82
C ILE A 18 6.49 11.00 9.05
N SER A 19 6.84 9.80 9.50
CA SER A 19 6.21 9.16 10.69
C SER A 19 6.33 10.01 11.95
N TYR A 20 7.38 10.83 12.05
CA TYR A 20 7.64 11.69 13.18
C TYR A 20 6.92 13.06 13.07
N LEU A 21 6.42 13.44 11.90
CA LEU A 21 5.54 14.62 11.77
C LEU A 21 4.13 14.37 12.33
N LEU A 22 3.74 13.09 12.40
CA LEU A 22 2.43 12.64 12.87
C LEU A 22 2.39 12.61 14.40
N ASP A 23 1.19 12.84 14.92
CA ASP A 23 0.85 12.72 16.34
C ASP A 23 0.42 11.27 16.69
N TYR A 24 0.29 10.40 15.67
CA TYR A 24 0.10 8.95 15.80
C TYR A 24 1.17 8.28 16.68
N GLN A 25 0.72 7.54 17.69
CA GLN A 25 1.58 6.90 18.69
C GLN A 25 2.07 5.53 18.19
N PHE A 26 3.10 5.52 17.34
CA PHE A 26 3.69 4.29 16.81
C PHE A 26 4.34 3.40 17.89
N GLN A 27 4.21 2.08 17.75
CA GLN A 27 5.21 1.17 18.32
C GLN A 27 6.48 1.19 17.47
N GLY A 28 7.66 0.96 18.05
CA GLY A 28 8.94 1.07 17.32
C GLY A 28 8.99 0.23 16.04
N ILE A 29 8.56 -1.04 16.10
CA ILE A 29 8.49 -1.92 14.92
C ILE A 29 7.38 -1.51 13.94
N GLU A 30 6.22 -1.10 14.45
CA GLU A 30 5.12 -0.61 13.60
C GLU A 30 5.59 0.61 12.78
N ARG A 31 6.35 1.52 13.42
CA ARG A 31 6.99 2.67 12.77
C ARG A 31 7.89 2.24 11.63
N VAL A 32 8.64 1.14 11.76
CA VAL A 32 9.51 0.61 10.69
C VAL A 32 8.69 0.26 9.45
N PHE A 33 7.65 -0.56 9.61
CA PHE A 33 6.85 -1.00 8.46
C PHE A 33 6.04 0.14 7.84
N PHE A 34 5.52 1.05 8.66
CA PHE A 34 4.94 2.30 8.17
C PHE A 34 5.95 3.09 7.31
N SER A 35 7.18 3.27 7.82
CA SER A 35 8.23 4.05 7.17
C SER A 35 8.68 3.41 5.86
N ILE A 36 8.74 2.07 5.81
CA ILE A 36 8.99 1.34 4.57
C ILE A 36 7.90 1.67 3.55
N VAL A 37 6.62 1.50 3.89
CA VAL A 37 5.53 1.69 2.92
C VAL A 37 5.43 3.13 2.44
N VAL A 38 5.34 4.09 3.36
CA VAL A 38 5.13 5.50 3.02
C VAL A 38 6.35 6.09 2.32
N GLY A 39 7.54 5.78 2.82
CA GLY A 39 8.78 6.29 2.27
C GLY A 39 9.06 5.81 0.85
N HIS A 40 8.83 4.52 0.58
CA HIS A 40 9.00 3.96 -0.75
C HIS A 40 7.88 4.36 -1.71
N ALA A 41 6.63 4.49 -1.25
CA ALA A 41 5.55 5.03 -2.07
C ALA A 41 5.83 6.49 -2.48
N GLY A 42 6.34 7.31 -1.57
CA GLY A 42 6.74 8.69 -1.86
C GLY A 42 7.93 8.77 -2.82
N SER A 43 8.98 8.00 -2.58
CA SER A 43 10.19 8.03 -3.42
C SER A 43 9.92 7.53 -4.83
N ILE A 44 9.10 6.48 -4.99
CA ILE A 44 8.77 5.98 -6.32
C ILE A 44 7.93 6.97 -7.13
N TRP A 45 6.97 7.64 -6.49
CA TRP A 45 6.21 8.70 -7.14
C TRP A 45 7.11 9.86 -7.57
N LEU A 46 8.06 10.26 -6.72
CA LEU A 46 9.03 11.30 -7.10
C LEU A 46 9.84 10.89 -8.34
N ILE A 47 10.39 9.66 -8.35
CA ILE A 47 11.16 9.15 -9.49
C ILE A 47 10.26 9.09 -10.73
N PHE A 48 9.02 8.63 -10.58
CA PHE A 48 8.07 8.49 -11.68
C PHE A 48 7.67 9.85 -12.28
N LEU A 49 7.42 10.87 -11.45
CA LEU A 49 7.10 12.22 -11.92
C LEU A 49 8.28 12.87 -12.65
N LEU A 50 9.50 12.70 -12.14
CA LEU A 50 10.71 13.17 -12.84
C LEU A 50 10.92 12.39 -14.16
N TYR A 51 10.56 11.11 -14.17
CA TYR A 51 10.63 10.28 -15.37
C TYR A 51 9.64 10.75 -16.44
N ASP A 52 8.41 11.08 -16.04
CA ASP A 52 7.39 11.62 -16.93
C ASP A 52 7.83 12.95 -17.57
N LEU A 53 8.51 13.81 -16.80
CA LEU A 53 9.05 15.08 -17.30
C LEU A 53 10.24 14.91 -18.28
N ILE A 54 11.11 13.91 -18.06
CA ILE A 54 12.33 13.71 -18.87
C ILE A 54 12.09 12.76 -20.05
N GLY A 55 11.07 11.90 -19.98
CA GLY A 55 10.72 10.93 -21.02
C GLY A 55 11.70 9.76 -21.17
N SER A 56 12.58 9.51 -20.18
CA SER A 56 13.50 8.35 -20.19
C SER A 56 14.07 8.06 -18.80
N LEU A 57 14.26 6.77 -18.48
CA LEU A 57 14.78 6.34 -17.19
C LEU A 57 16.31 6.34 -17.22
N ARG A 58 16.91 7.41 -16.68
CA ARG A 58 18.36 7.64 -16.66
C ARG A 58 18.94 7.45 -15.27
N MET A 59 20.21 7.08 -15.20
CA MET A 59 20.94 6.99 -13.92
C MET A 59 21.01 8.33 -13.19
N SER A 60 21.17 9.44 -13.93
CA SER A 60 21.18 10.80 -13.36
C SER A 60 19.86 11.15 -12.67
N LEU A 61 18.72 10.77 -13.27
CA LEU A 61 17.39 10.97 -12.68
C LEU A 61 17.25 10.20 -11.35
N ILE A 62 17.69 8.95 -11.31
CA ILE A 62 17.65 8.12 -10.09
C ILE A 62 18.50 8.78 -8.99
N LEU A 63 19.72 9.24 -9.33
CA LEU A 63 20.61 9.93 -8.39
C LEU A 63 20.02 11.24 -7.86
N ILE A 64 19.43 12.06 -8.73
CA ILE A 64 18.75 13.31 -8.35
C ILE A 64 17.58 12.99 -7.40
N SER A 65 16.79 11.96 -7.71
CA SER A 65 15.66 11.56 -6.87
C SER A 65 16.10 11.10 -5.48
N ILE A 66 17.20 10.32 -5.41
CA ILE A 66 17.82 9.92 -4.15
C ILE A 66 18.27 11.16 -3.36
N LEU A 67 18.97 12.10 -4.01
CA LEU A 67 19.42 13.32 -3.36
C LEU A 67 18.24 14.15 -2.83
N LEU A 68 17.19 14.33 -3.62
CA LEU A 68 15.98 15.05 -3.20
C LEU A 68 15.30 14.36 -2.00
N CYS A 69 15.10 13.05 -2.05
CA CYS A 69 14.53 12.30 -0.92
C CYS A 69 15.40 12.43 0.34
N ALA A 70 16.73 12.33 0.21
CA ALA A 70 17.66 12.46 1.32
C ALA A 70 17.63 13.88 1.92
N CYS A 71 17.62 14.92 1.08
CA CYS A 71 17.51 16.31 1.52
C CYS A 71 16.19 16.55 2.27
N ILE A 72 15.05 16.07 1.74
CA ILE A 72 13.75 16.20 2.40
C ILE A 72 13.79 15.49 3.76
N ALA A 73 14.26 14.24 3.81
CA ALA A 73 14.35 13.48 5.06
C ALA A 73 15.22 14.20 6.10
N VAL A 74 16.39 14.72 5.70
CA VAL A 74 17.31 15.46 6.59
C VAL A 74 16.66 16.76 7.09
N ILE A 75 16.03 17.55 6.21
CA ILE A 75 15.35 18.80 6.59
C ILE A 75 14.26 18.52 7.63
N LEU A 76 13.44 17.49 7.41
CA LEU A 76 12.39 17.10 8.34
C LEU A 76 12.97 16.66 9.69
N LEU A 77 13.98 15.79 9.68
CA LEU A 77 14.62 15.30 10.91
C LEU A 77 15.32 16.43 11.70
N LEU A 78 15.99 17.36 11.03
CA LEU A 78 16.62 18.53 11.67
C LEU A 78 15.58 19.50 12.25
N GLY A 79 14.52 19.79 11.49
CA GLY A 79 13.42 20.65 11.97
C GLY A 79 12.77 20.07 13.21
N MET A 80 12.64 18.75 13.27
CA MET A 80 12.13 18.04 14.43
C MET A 80 13.09 18.04 15.62
N ALA A 81 14.37 17.76 15.40
CA ALA A 81 15.38 17.80 16.45
C ALA A 81 15.48 19.18 17.09
N LYS A 82 15.31 20.25 16.29
CA LYS A 82 15.25 21.63 16.78
C LYS A 82 14.03 21.88 17.66
N LYS A 83 12.88 21.27 17.35
CA LYS A 83 11.64 21.43 18.11
C LYS A 83 11.62 20.61 19.42
N SER A 84 12.12 19.37 19.39
CA SER A 84 12.13 18.47 20.55
C SER A 84 13.36 18.61 21.45
N GLY A 85 14.43 19.23 20.95
CA GLY A 85 15.73 19.30 21.63
C GLY A 85 16.49 17.97 21.65
N LYS A 86 16.01 16.95 20.93
CA LYS A 86 16.58 15.59 20.93
C LYS A 86 16.83 15.08 19.51
N ILE A 87 17.82 14.21 19.36
CA ILE A 87 18.14 13.60 18.07
C ILE A 87 17.17 12.45 17.79
N VAL A 88 16.26 12.65 16.83
CA VAL A 88 15.21 11.69 16.44
C VAL A 88 15.76 10.28 16.17
N LEU A 89 16.89 10.16 15.48
CA LEU A 89 17.49 8.86 15.16
C LEU A 89 18.00 8.12 16.41
N ALA A 90 18.43 8.85 17.44
CA ALA A 90 18.83 8.26 18.72
C ALA A 90 17.61 7.76 19.50
N GLU A 91 16.50 8.49 19.47
CA GLU A 91 15.23 8.04 20.04
C GLU A 91 14.72 6.77 19.35
N PHE A 92 14.70 6.77 18.02
CA PHE A 92 14.33 5.60 17.23
C PHE A 92 15.20 4.37 17.58
N LYS A 93 16.51 4.56 17.68
CA LYS A 93 17.43 3.49 18.09
C LYS A 93 17.09 2.95 19.48
N ASN A 94 16.80 3.83 20.43
CA ASN A 94 16.45 3.42 21.79
C ASN A 94 15.12 2.67 21.83
N GLU A 95 14.08 3.16 21.13
CA GLU A 95 12.81 2.45 20.96
C GLU A 95 13.03 1.03 20.42
N MET A 96 13.90 0.89 19.41
CA MET A 96 14.18 -0.40 18.80
C MET A 96 14.92 -1.36 19.72
N VAL A 97 15.87 -0.85 20.50
CA VAL A 97 16.55 -1.64 21.53
C VAL A 97 15.56 -2.13 22.59
N THR A 98 14.65 -1.26 23.07
CA THR A 98 13.63 -1.65 24.04
C THR A 98 12.74 -2.77 23.51
N VAL A 99 12.22 -2.62 22.27
CA VAL A 99 11.35 -3.64 21.67
C VAL A 99 12.07 -4.99 21.52
N TRP A 100 13.37 -4.98 21.19
CA TRP A 100 14.18 -6.19 21.09
C TRP A 100 14.14 -7.05 22.36
N TYR A 101 14.13 -6.42 23.54
CA TYR A 101 14.13 -7.12 24.82
C TYR A 101 12.73 -7.42 25.34
N GLU A 102 11.76 -6.55 25.10
CA GLU A 102 10.44 -6.59 25.74
C GLU A 102 9.36 -7.32 24.94
N ASP A 103 9.47 -7.41 23.60
CA ASP A 103 8.41 -8.00 22.75
C ASP A 103 8.89 -9.17 21.87
N ARG A 104 9.38 -10.22 22.52
CA ARG A 104 9.88 -11.42 21.85
C ARG A 104 8.82 -12.12 21.00
N ALA A 105 7.56 -12.13 21.43
CA ALA A 105 6.48 -12.80 20.70
C ALA A 105 6.21 -12.14 19.33
N THR A 106 6.09 -10.80 19.30
CA THR A 106 5.94 -10.05 18.05
C THR A 106 7.17 -10.26 17.15
N LEU A 107 8.38 -10.20 17.72
CA LEU A 107 9.62 -10.42 16.97
C LEU A 107 9.71 -11.81 16.36
N SER A 108 9.44 -12.87 17.14
CA SER A 108 9.44 -14.24 16.64
C SER A 108 8.41 -14.43 15.52
N PHE A 109 7.23 -13.82 15.64
CA PHE A 109 6.22 -13.87 14.59
C PHE A 109 6.66 -13.14 13.31
N LEU A 110 7.28 -11.97 13.43
CA LEU A 110 7.80 -11.23 12.28
C LEU A 110 8.99 -11.93 11.61
N VAL A 111 9.85 -12.60 12.37
CA VAL A 111 10.90 -13.46 11.82
C VAL A 111 10.30 -14.64 11.05
N PHE A 112 9.25 -15.27 11.60
CA PHE A 112 8.50 -16.30 10.87
C PHE A 112 7.93 -15.76 9.55
N LEU A 113 7.29 -14.58 9.56
CA LEU A 113 6.77 -13.95 8.35
C LEU A 113 7.88 -13.64 7.34
N LEU A 114 9.04 -13.16 7.79
CA LEU A 114 10.20 -12.91 6.93
C LEU A 114 10.68 -14.20 6.26
N LEU A 115 10.85 -15.29 7.03
CA LEU A 115 11.26 -16.58 6.49
C LEU A 115 10.23 -17.14 5.50
N TYR A 116 8.94 -16.99 5.81
CA TYR A 116 7.85 -17.38 4.91
C TYR A 116 7.90 -16.61 3.58
N VAL A 117 7.99 -15.29 3.63
CA VAL A 117 8.05 -14.40 2.46
C VAL A 117 9.33 -14.64 1.64
N LEU A 118 10.46 -14.89 2.28
CA LEU A 118 11.71 -15.32 1.63
C LEU A 118 11.52 -16.64 0.88
N GLY A 119 11.01 -17.67 1.57
CA GLY A 119 10.78 -18.98 0.98
C GLY A 119 9.87 -18.92 -0.25
N MET A 120 8.77 -18.17 -0.16
CA MET A 120 7.84 -17.98 -1.27
C MET A 120 8.48 -17.29 -2.47
N ASN A 121 9.18 -16.17 -2.28
CA ASN A 121 9.72 -15.43 -3.42
C ASN A 121 10.89 -16.16 -4.08
N PHE A 122 11.81 -16.72 -3.30
CA PHE A 122 12.96 -17.44 -3.87
C PHE A 122 12.56 -18.79 -4.49
N SER A 123 11.44 -19.37 -4.08
CA SER A 123 10.94 -20.61 -4.70
C SER A 123 9.94 -20.36 -5.83
N GLY A 124 9.13 -19.31 -5.73
CA GLY A 124 7.99 -19.05 -6.61
C GLY A 124 8.24 -18.03 -7.72
N VAL A 125 9.33 -17.25 -7.68
CA VAL A 125 9.67 -16.26 -8.71
C VAL A 125 10.91 -16.68 -9.47
N PHE A 126 10.71 -17.11 -10.73
CA PHE A 126 11.75 -17.42 -11.73
C PHE A 126 12.97 -18.16 -11.15
N ARG A 127 12.73 -19.22 -10.40
CA ARG A 127 13.78 -20.04 -9.80
C ARG A 127 14.53 -20.79 -10.90
N PRO A 128 15.85 -20.59 -11.04
CA PRO A 128 16.65 -21.35 -11.99
C PRO A 128 16.84 -22.79 -11.51
N ASP A 129 16.82 -23.74 -12.45
CA ASP A 129 17.30 -25.11 -12.23
C ASP A 129 18.76 -25.27 -12.68
N SER A 130 19.33 -26.48 -12.50
CA SER A 130 20.71 -26.78 -12.90
C SER A 130 20.95 -26.74 -14.41
N ALA A 131 19.89 -26.81 -15.22
CA ALA A 131 19.95 -26.74 -16.67
C ALA A 131 19.74 -25.30 -17.20
N GLY A 132 19.43 -24.33 -16.33
CA GLY A 132 19.18 -22.94 -16.67
C GLY A 132 17.72 -22.63 -17.01
N ASN A 133 16.79 -23.57 -16.85
CA ASN A 133 15.36 -23.29 -17.01
C ASN A 133 14.84 -22.49 -15.83
N LEU A 134 13.83 -21.66 -16.06
CA LEU A 134 13.17 -20.87 -15.03
C LEU A 134 11.82 -21.49 -14.66
N SER A 135 11.67 -21.81 -13.38
CA SER A 135 10.42 -22.28 -12.78
C SER A 135 9.76 -21.16 -11.97
N ALA A 136 8.43 -21.15 -11.91
CA ALA A 136 7.68 -20.20 -11.10
C ALA A 136 6.40 -20.86 -10.58
N PHE A 137 5.77 -20.25 -9.57
CA PHE A 137 4.39 -20.61 -9.21
C PHE A 137 3.48 -20.42 -10.42
N HIS A 138 2.49 -21.29 -10.60
CA HIS A 138 1.65 -21.28 -11.79
C HIS A 138 1.00 -19.92 -12.08
N THR A 139 0.49 -19.22 -11.07
CA THR A 139 -0.07 -17.86 -11.24
C THR A 139 1.01 -16.82 -11.53
N VAL A 140 2.20 -16.95 -10.95
CA VAL A 140 3.35 -16.09 -11.26
C VAL A 140 3.80 -16.30 -12.70
N TRP A 141 3.84 -17.55 -13.17
CA TRP A 141 4.17 -17.89 -14.56
C TRP A 141 3.17 -17.26 -15.55
N ALA A 142 1.89 -17.19 -15.19
CA ALA A 142 0.86 -16.57 -16.03
C ALA A 142 0.97 -15.03 -16.08
N ASP A 143 1.15 -14.36 -14.94
CA ASP A 143 1.10 -12.89 -14.86
C ASP A 143 2.46 -12.21 -15.12
N TYR A 144 3.58 -12.82 -14.70
CA TYR A 144 4.87 -12.15 -14.76
C TYR A 144 5.46 -11.93 -16.16
N PRO A 145 5.10 -12.67 -17.22
CA PRO A 145 5.46 -12.26 -18.58
C PRO A 145 5.03 -10.82 -18.87
N PHE A 146 3.81 -10.42 -18.48
CA PHE A 146 3.34 -9.05 -18.62
C PHE A 146 4.19 -8.06 -17.80
N HIS A 147 4.40 -8.36 -16.51
CA HIS A 147 5.18 -7.50 -15.61
C HIS A 147 6.64 -7.33 -16.06
N THR A 148 7.29 -8.41 -16.49
CA THR A 148 8.66 -8.36 -17.00
C THR A 148 8.74 -7.55 -18.29
N SER A 149 7.75 -7.63 -19.18
CA SER A 149 7.68 -6.76 -20.36
C SER A 149 7.50 -5.28 -20.01
N LEU A 150 6.72 -4.94 -18.99
CA LEU A 150 6.61 -3.55 -18.48
C LEU A 150 7.95 -3.07 -17.91
N ILE A 151 8.56 -3.85 -17.00
CA ILE A 151 9.83 -3.53 -16.35
C ILE A 151 10.91 -3.26 -17.40
N THR A 152 11.07 -4.17 -18.35
CA THR A 152 12.10 -4.07 -19.40
C THR A 152 11.82 -2.93 -20.38
N SER A 153 10.55 -2.63 -20.67
CA SER A 153 10.17 -1.48 -21.51
C SER A 153 10.60 -0.15 -20.88
N PHE A 154 10.49 0.01 -19.56
CA PHE A 154 10.97 1.21 -18.87
C PHE A 154 12.50 1.37 -18.92
N VAL A 155 13.24 0.26 -18.94
CA VAL A 155 14.71 0.26 -18.83
C VAL A 155 15.41 0.43 -20.17
N TYR A 156 14.92 -0.26 -21.20
CA TYR A 156 15.62 -0.45 -22.47
C TYR A 156 15.09 0.41 -23.64
N ARG A 157 13.93 1.05 -23.50
CA ARG A 157 13.48 2.01 -24.52
C ARG A 157 14.26 3.33 -24.40
N ASP A 158 14.75 3.84 -25.52
CA ASP A 158 15.53 5.09 -25.58
C ASP A 158 14.68 6.33 -25.33
N ALA A 159 13.44 6.32 -25.81
CA ALA A 159 12.45 7.38 -25.63
C ALA A 159 11.11 6.76 -25.22
N PHE A 160 10.51 7.33 -24.19
CA PHE A 160 9.24 6.88 -23.67
C PHE A 160 8.09 7.75 -24.18
N PRO A 161 7.11 7.17 -24.88
CA PRO A 161 5.80 7.79 -25.00
C PRO A 161 5.04 7.58 -23.68
N PHE A 162 4.62 8.67 -23.02
CA PHE A 162 3.57 8.59 -22.02
C PHE A 162 2.23 8.89 -22.73
N PRO A 163 1.24 7.96 -22.75
CA PRO A 163 1.17 6.66 -22.07
C PRO A 163 2.06 5.58 -22.68
N LEU A 164 2.53 4.68 -21.80
CA LEU A 164 3.25 3.47 -22.17
C LEU A 164 2.40 2.61 -23.11
N ASP A 165 2.96 2.19 -24.24
CA ASP A 165 2.29 1.22 -25.12
C ASP A 165 2.13 -0.12 -24.41
N ASN A 166 1.01 -0.79 -24.65
CA ASN A 166 0.78 -2.11 -24.11
C ASN A 166 1.83 -3.07 -24.69
N PRO A 167 2.60 -3.78 -23.84
CA PRO A 167 3.64 -4.68 -24.32
C PRO A 167 3.11 -5.94 -25.02
N GLN A 168 1.83 -6.28 -24.84
CA GLN A 168 1.18 -7.46 -25.42
C GLN A 168 0.34 -7.15 -26.65
N PHE A 169 -0.21 -5.94 -26.76
CA PHE A 169 -1.13 -5.55 -27.83
C PHE A 169 -0.62 -4.34 -28.59
N LEU A 170 -0.38 -4.51 -29.90
CA LEU A 170 0.03 -3.44 -30.81
C LEU A 170 -1.05 -2.35 -30.87
N HIS A 171 -0.60 -1.09 -30.88
CA HIS A 171 -1.45 0.12 -30.96
C HIS A 171 -2.40 0.36 -29.78
N VAL A 172 -2.30 -0.44 -28.71
CA VAL A 172 -3.06 -0.25 -27.47
C VAL A 172 -2.18 0.42 -26.43
N LYS A 173 -2.76 1.29 -25.60
CA LYS A 173 -2.07 1.90 -24.46
C LYS A 173 -2.22 1.07 -23.19
N THR A 174 -1.20 1.05 -22.34
CA THR A 174 -1.24 0.37 -21.05
C THR A 174 -2.20 1.10 -20.12
N GLN A 175 -3.20 0.37 -19.62
CA GLN A 175 -4.21 0.88 -18.67
C GLN A 175 -4.07 0.20 -17.29
N TYR A 176 -3.02 -0.60 -17.14
CA TYR A 176 -2.67 -1.28 -15.90
C TYR A 176 -1.88 -0.35 -14.96
N PRO A 177 -2.05 -0.42 -13.64
CA PRO A 177 -1.23 0.33 -12.68
C PRO A 177 0.26 -0.04 -12.79
N ILE A 178 1.11 0.92 -13.18
CA ILE A 178 2.50 0.64 -13.58
C ILE A 178 3.55 0.84 -12.47
N LEU A 179 3.21 1.47 -11.35
CA LEU A 179 4.21 1.98 -10.40
C LEU A 179 5.05 0.87 -9.74
N MET A 180 4.46 -0.29 -9.42
CA MET A 180 5.23 -1.39 -8.81
C MET A 180 6.24 -2.01 -9.80
N ASP A 181 5.90 -2.06 -11.09
CA ASP A 181 6.81 -2.52 -12.15
C ASP A 181 7.85 -1.45 -12.46
N PHE A 182 7.47 -0.18 -12.44
CA PHE A 182 8.41 0.94 -12.51
C PHE A 182 9.43 0.88 -11.36
N TYR A 183 9.06 0.42 -10.16
CA TYR A 183 10.03 0.22 -9.07
C TYR A 183 11.09 -0.80 -9.50
N SER A 184 10.65 -1.96 -9.97
CA SER A 184 11.56 -2.99 -10.44
C SER A 184 12.40 -2.52 -11.63
N ALA A 185 11.89 -1.63 -12.48
CA ALA A 185 12.67 -0.99 -13.54
C ALA A 185 13.78 -0.08 -12.99
N VAL A 186 13.50 0.74 -11.98
CA VAL A 186 14.51 1.58 -11.29
C VAL A 186 15.61 0.70 -10.70
N LEU A 187 15.23 -0.43 -10.08
CA LEU A 187 16.16 -1.38 -9.48
C LEU A 187 17.02 -2.12 -10.52
N LEU A 188 16.40 -2.55 -11.62
CA LEU A 188 17.08 -3.15 -12.77
C LEU A 188 18.08 -2.16 -13.40
N LYS A 189 17.66 -0.91 -13.65
CA LYS A 189 18.54 0.16 -14.16
C LYS A 189 19.71 0.44 -13.22
N SER A 190 19.49 0.29 -11.90
CA SER A 190 20.51 0.47 -10.85
C SER A 190 21.47 -0.74 -10.69
N GLY A 191 21.41 -1.71 -11.61
CA GLY A 191 22.36 -2.80 -11.73
C GLY A 191 22.03 -4.04 -10.90
N LEU A 192 20.74 -4.34 -10.70
CA LEU A 192 20.29 -5.68 -10.31
C LEU A 192 19.90 -6.49 -11.54
N ASP A 193 19.93 -7.81 -11.46
CA ASP A 193 19.28 -8.66 -12.47
C ASP A 193 17.74 -8.55 -12.36
N LEU A 194 17.05 -9.02 -13.41
CA LEU A 194 15.58 -8.94 -13.52
C LEU A 194 14.86 -9.68 -12.38
N ARG A 195 15.41 -10.80 -11.91
CA ARG A 195 14.77 -11.60 -10.87
C ARG A 195 14.88 -10.89 -9.52
N LEU A 196 16.06 -10.41 -9.15
CA LEU A 196 16.26 -9.66 -7.91
C LEU A 196 15.55 -8.31 -7.90
N SER A 197 15.44 -7.64 -9.06
CA SER A 197 14.69 -6.39 -9.17
C SER A 197 13.19 -6.57 -8.88
N ILE A 198 12.66 -7.79 -9.03
CA ILE A 198 11.29 -8.18 -8.68
C ILE A 198 11.20 -8.66 -7.23
N ILE A 199 12.09 -9.58 -6.82
CA ILE A 199 12.06 -10.20 -5.49
C ILE A 199 12.22 -9.15 -4.39
N ILE A 200 13.15 -8.20 -4.51
CA ILE A 200 13.43 -7.23 -3.44
C ILE A 200 12.19 -6.38 -3.08
N PRO A 201 11.50 -5.72 -4.05
CA PRO A 201 10.25 -5.04 -3.76
C PRO A 201 9.18 -5.96 -3.19
N ASN A 202 9.05 -7.19 -3.72
CA ASN A 202 8.08 -8.15 -3.21
C ASN A 202 8.32 -8.47 -1.72
N LEU A 203 9.56 -8.80 -1.34
CA LEU A 203 9.92 -9.09 0.05
C LEU A 203 9.58 -7.90 0.96
N LEU A 204 9.96 -6.69 0.53
CA LEU A 204 9.80 -5.46 1.29
C LEU A 204 8.33 -5.14 1.57
N PHE A 205 7.48 -5.20 0.53
CA PHE A 205 6.07 -4.84 0.66
C PHE A 205 5.20 -5.99 1.16
N GLN A 206 5.51 -7.26 0.86
CA GLN A 206 4.76 -8.39 1.43
C GLN A 206 4.97 -8.46 2.94
N LEU A 207 6.22 -8.35 3.41
CA LEU A 207 6.49 -8.33 4.85
C LEU A 207 5.81 -7.15 5.53
N SER A 208 5.90 -5.95 4.93
CA SER A 208 5.21 -4.76 5.46
C SER A 208 3.70 -4.93 5.47
N CYS A 209 3.11 -5.48 4.41
CA CYS A 209 1.67 -5.74 4.32
C CYS A 209 1.19 -6.64 5.46
N PHE A 210 1.87 -7.77 5.69
CA PHE A 210 1.49 -8.72 6.74
C PHE A 210 1.75 -8.17 8.15
N ALA A 211 2.86 -7.46 8.35
CA ALA A 211 3.16 -6.84 9.62
C ALA A 211 2.14 -5.72 9.95
N LEU A 212 1.75 -4.91 8.97
CA LEU A 212 0.76 -3.84 9.18
C LEU A 212 -0.64 -4.41 9.40
N LEU A 213 -1.01 -5.53 8.78
CA LEU A 213 -2.23 -6.26 9.11
C LEU A 213 -2.21 -6.76 10.56
N TYR A 214 -1.09 -7.34 11.00
CA TYR A 214 -0.87 -7.74 12.39
C TYR A 214 -1.08 -6.55 13.34
N PHE A 215 -0.44 -5.41 13.08
CA PHE A 215 -0.56 -4.22 13.92
C PHE A 215 -1.97 -3.63 13.88
N LEU A 216 -2.64 -3.62 12.74
CA LEU A 216 -4.03 -3.15 12.62
C LEU A 216 -4.96 -3.99 13.50
N ALA A 217 -4.90 -5.32 13.38
CA ALA A 217 -5.70 -6.21 14.21
C ALA A 217 -5.35 -6.09 15.70
N PHE A 218 -4.06 -5.95 16.03
CA PHE A 218 -3.62 -5.72 17.40
C PHE A 218 -4.15 -4.37 17.95
N ARG A 219 -4.14 -3.29 17.17
CA ARG A 219 -4.64 -1.98 17.57
C ARG A 219 -6.14 -1.97 17.81
N LEU A 220 -6.89 -2.68 16.97
CA LEU A 220 -8.35 -2.77 17.08
C LEU A 220 -8.80 -3.62 18.27
N THR A 221 -8.00 -4.61 18.68
CA THR A 221 -8.41 -5.59 19.70
C THR A 221 -7.67 -5.45 21.03
N GLY A 222 -6.47 -4.85 21.03
CA GLY A 222 -5.53 -4.88 22.14
C GLY A 222 -4.87 -6.26 22.38
N ILE A 223 -5.11 -7.24 21.50
CA ILE A 223 -4.74 -8.65 21.72
C ILE A 223 -3.76 -9.11 20.63
N LYS A 224 -2.53 -9.49 21.03
CA LYS A 224 -1.48 -9.93 20.08
C LYS A 224 -1.87 -11.19 19.30
N SER A 225 -2.51 -12.15 19.95
CA SER A 225 -2.97 -13.38 19.29
C SER A 225 -4.03 -13.11 18.22
N ALA A 226 -4.84 -12.04 18.35
CA ALA A 226 -5.75 -11.62 17.30
C ALA A 226 -4.98 -11.08 16.08
N GLY A 227 -3.88 -10.34 16.29
CA GLY A 227 -2.98 -9.94 15.22
C GLY A 227 -2.34 -11.12 14.49
N ILE A 228 -1.83 -12.09 15.25
CA ILE A 228 -1.26 -13.33 14.70
C ILE A 228 -2.34 -14.09 13.91
N GLY A 229 -3.51 -14.30 14.53
CA GLY A 229 -4.63 -15.02 13.96
C GLY A 229 -5.13 -14.37 12.67
N ALA A 230 -5.36 -13.06 12.65
CA ALA A 230 -5.78 -12.34 11.45
C ALA A 230 -4.78 -12.50 10.30
N THR A 231 -3.49 -12.39 10.59
CA THR A 231 -2.43 -12.53 9.59
C THR A 231 -2.30 -13.96 9.08
N LEU A 232 -2.34 -14.96 9.97
CA LEU A 232 -2.30 -16.37 9.58
C LEU A 232 -3.54 -16.79 8.80
N ILE A 233 -4.73 -16.34 9.21
CA ILE A 233 -5.97 -16.55 8.46
C ILE A 233 -5.84 -15.94 7.07
N PHE A 234 -5.33 -14.71 6.95
CA PHE A 234 -5.12 -14.10 5.64
C PHE A 234 -4.17 -14.93 4.76
N ILE A 235 -3.02 -15.31 5.31
CA ILE A 235 -1.96 -16.04 4.58
C ILE A 235 -2.38 -17.47 4.20
N LEU A 236 -3.14 -18.13 5.07
CA LEU A 236 -3.55 -19.53 4.93
C LEU A 236 -5.00 -19.69 4.45
N SER A 237 -5.72 -18.58 4.22
CA SER A 237 -7.12 -18.62 3.76
C SER A 237 -7.25 -19.37 2.43
N GLY A 238 -8.39 -20.04 2.24
CA GLY A 238 -8.62 -20.92 1.08
C GLY A 238 -8.73 -22.42 1.40
N PHE A 239 -8.77 -22.80 2.68
CA PHE A 239 -8.99 -24.19 3.12
C PHE A 239 -10.11 -24.27 4.17
N PRO A 240 -11.28 -24.80 3.77
CA PRO A 240 -11.62 -26.14 4.23
C PRO A 240 -11.47 -27.16 3.11
N PRO A 241 -10.74 -28.28 3.32
CA PRO A 241 -10.83 -29.40 2.41
C PRO A 241 -12.30 -29.86 2.28
N ASN A 242 -12.66 -30.44 1.14
CA ASN A 242 -14.01 -30.94 0.79
C ASN A 242 -15.06 -29.91 0.32
N LEU A 243 -14.73 -28.63 0.17
CA LEU A 243 -15.63 -27.69 -0.52
C LEU A 243 -15.59 -27.82 -2.05
N GLN A 244 -14.46 -28.29 -2.58
CA GLN A 244 -14.29 -28.53 -4.02
C GLN A 244 -15.22 -29.65 -4.53
N SER A 245 -15.55 -30.64 -3.69
CA SER A 245 -16.55 -31.67 -4.05
C SER A 245 -17.97 -31.12 -4.13
N LEU A 246 -18.21 -29.92 -3.60
CA LEU A 246 -19.44 -29.14 -3.75
C LEU A 246 -19.31 -28.07 -4.84
N ASP A 247 -18.25 -28.12 -5.66
CA ASP A 247 -17.89 -27.13 -6.68
C ASP A 247 -17.65 -25.71 -6.13
N ILE A 248 -17.28 -25.61 -4.86
CA ILE A 248 -16.93 -24.35 -4.21
C ILE A 248 -15.40 -24.25 -4.14
N HIS A 249 -14.84 -23.41 -5.00
CA HIS A 249 -13.40 -23.19 -5.10
C HIS A 249 -13.00 -21.86 -4.45
N PHE A 250 -12.48 -21.93 -3.22
CA PHE A 250 -11.85 -20.76 -2.61
C PHE A 250 -10.39 -20.67 -3.04
N LEU A 251 -10.01 -19.58 -3.69
CA LEU A 251 -8.62 -19.29 -3.96
C LEU A 251 -7.95 -18.67 -2.74
N ASN A 252 -6.74 -19.14 -2.42
CA ASN A 252 -5.90 -18.51 -1.43
C ASN A 252 -5.43 -17.13 -1.94
N PRO A 253 -5.65 -16.01 -1.21
CA PRO A 253 -5.22 -14.67 -1.61
C PRO A 253 -3.72 -14.56 -1.89
N LEU A 254 -2.88 -15.35 -1.22
CA LEU A 254 -1.44 -15.39 -1.48
C LEU A 254 -1.13 -15.88 -2.87
N TYR A 255 -1.75 -17.00 -3.23
CA TYR A 255 -1.56 -17.63 -4.53
C TYR A 255 -2.23 -16.86 -5.67
N ALA A 256 -3.41 -16.28 -5.42
CA ALA A 256 -4.24 -15.65 -6.44
C ALA A 256 -3.97 -14.16 -6.65
N VAL A 257 -3.48 -13.45 -5.62
CA VAL A 257 -3.34 -11.98 -5.65
C VAL A 257 -1.93 -11.56 -5.23
N ILE A 258 -1.46 -11.91 -4.04
CA ILE A 258 -0.21 -11.36 -3.49
C ILE A 258 1.03 -11.77 -4.30
N MET A 259 1.10 -13.02 -4.75
CA MET A 259 2.23 -13.49 -5.56
C MET A 259 2.15 -13.04 -7.02
N PRO A 260 1.03 -13.24 -7.75
CA PRO A 260 0.97 -12.89 -9.17
C PRO A 260 0.72 -11.39 -9.43
N GLN A 261 -0.19 -10.74 -8.69
CA GLN A 261 -0.55 -9.34 -8.90
C GLN A 261 0.31 -8.42 -8.05
N ARG A 262 1.51 -8.11 -8.55
CA ARG A 262 2.54 -7.34 -7.81
C ARG A 262 2.05 -6.01 -7.26
N THR A 263 1.19 -5.32 -8.01
CA THR A 263 0.57 -4.04 -7.60
C THR A 263 -0.27 -4.15 -6.33
N ALA A 264 -0.93 -5.29 -6.14
CA ALA A 264 -1.82 -5.49 -5.01
C ALA A 264 -1.06 -5.51 -3.67
N ILE A 265 0.19 -5.98 -3.67
CA ILE A 265 1.06 -6.03 -2.49
C ILE A 265 1.24 -4.64 -1.88
N ILE A 266 1.73 -3.69 -2.68
CA ILE A 266 1.98 -2.31 -2.23
C ILE A 266 0.66 -1.57 -2.00
N GLY A 267 -0.37 -1.82 -2.83
CA GLY A 267 -1.71 -1.23 -2.65
C GLY A 267 -2.34 -1.60 -1.31
N MET A 268 -2.28 -2.88 -0.92
CA MET A 268 -2.77 -3.34 0.39
C MET A 268 -1.91 -2.84 1.55
N ALA A 269 -0.58 -2.83 1.40
CA ALA A 269 0.30 -2.28 2.44
C ALA A 269 -0.02 -0.80 2.73
N ILE A 270 -0.23 0.01 1.68
CA ILE A 270 -0.69 1.40 1.81
C ILE A 270 -2.08 1.45 2.45
N SER A 271 -2.99 0.56 2.08
CA SER A 271 -4.34 0.50 2.64
C SER A 271 -4.31 0.23 4.16
N PHE A 272 -3.46 -0.67 4.64
CA PHE A 272 -3.30 -0.91 6.09
C PHE A 272 -2.66 0.28 6.82
N VAL A 273 -1.70 0.98 6.21
CA VAL A 273 -1.21 2.26 6.75
C VAL A 273 -2.37 3.25 6.90
N VAL A 274 -3.16 3.42 5.84
CA VAL A 274 -4.32 4.32 5.84
C VAL A 274 -5.32 3.93 6.92
N TYR A 275 -5.65 2.65 7.08
CA TYR A 275 -6.57 2.21 8.13
C TYR A 275 -6.04 2.49 9.53
N LEU A 276 -4.74 2.25 9.80
CA LEU A 276 -4.14 2.61 11.08
C LEU A 276 -4.31 4.11 11.38
N LEU A 277 -4.01 4.98 10.41
CA LEU A 277 -4.16 6.43 10.56
C LEU A 277 -5.63 6.84 10.76
N LEU A 278 -6.56 6.26 9.98
CA LEU A 278 -7.98 6.61 10.05
C LEU A 278 -8.61 6.16 11.37
N PHE A 279 -8.35 4.93 11.82
CA PHE A 279 -8.89 4.45 13.09
C PHE A 279 -8.37 5.26 14.26
N ASP A 280 -7.09 5.63 14.26
CA ASP A 280 -6.53 6.48 15.31
C ASP A 280 -7.05 7.94 15.23
N ALA A 281 -7.20 8.51 14.04
CA ALA A 281 -7.70 9.87 13.86
C ALA A 281 -9.20 10.03 14.12
N LEU A 282 -10.01 9.03 13.77
CA LEU A 282 -11.47 9.12 13.75
C LEU A 282 -12.15 8.33 14.88
N CYS A 283 -11.54 7.23 15.34
CA CYS A 283 -12.16 6.30 16.27
C CYS A 283 -11.50 6.24 17.65
N ALA A 284 -10.25 6.72 17.81
CA ALA A 284 -9.61 6.71 19.11
C ALA A 284 -10.33 7.63 20.12
N ASP A 285 -10.58 7.12 21.32
CA ASP A 285 -11.22 7.89 22.39
C ASP A 285 -10.39 9.13 22.74
N LYS A 286 -10.97 10.31 22.52
CA LYS A 286 -10.39 11.62 22.89
C LYS A 286 -10.22 11.79 24.41
N ALA A 287 -10.69 10.84 25.22
CA ALA A 287 -10.72 10.91 26.68
C ALA A 287 -9.40 10.52 27.38
N LYS A 288 -8.36 10.10 26.65
CA LYS A 288 -7.01 9.92 27.22
C LYS A 288 -6.14 11.14 26.88
N PRO A 289 -6.00 12.13 27.78
CA PRO A 289 -5.12 13.25 27.54
C PRO A 289 -3.68 12.75 27.68
N ALA A 290 -3.03 12.49 26.55
CA ALA A 290 -1.57 12.45 26.53
C ALA A 290 -1.08 13.88 26.78
N LYS A 291 -0.40 14.07 27.92
CA LYS A 291 0.25 15.33 28.29
C LYS A 291 1.22 15.75 27.17
N THR A 292 0.82 16.71 26.33
CA THR A 292 1.62 17.88 25.92
C THR A 292 0.94 18.66 24.78
N SER A 293 0.84 19.98 24.99
CA SER A 293 0.57 21.08 24.04
C SER A 293 -0.78 21.12 23.27
N ALA A 294 -1.68 21.96 23.78
CA ALA A 294 -2.42 22.99 23.03
C ALA A 294 -3.07 22.62 21.69
N SER A 295 -3.93 21.60 21.68
CA SER A 295 -5.01 21.50 20.68
C SER A 295 -6.15 20.62 21.22
N GLU A 296 -6.77 21.07 22.31
CA GLU A 296 -7.90 20.39 22.98
C GLU A 296 -9.24 20.50 22.20
N GLY A 297 -9.22 20.40 20.86
CA GLY A 297 -10.47 20.43 20.10
C GLY A 297 -10.40 20.20 18.59
N ALA A 298 -9.23 20.27 17.96
CA ALA A 298 -9.11 19.99 16.53
C ALA A 298 -8.80 18.50 16.30
N GLY A 299 -9.31 17.92 15.21
CA GLY A 299 -9.00 16.54 14.81
C GLY A 299 -7.50 16.28 14.61
N ARG A 300 -7.15 15.13 14.03
CA ARG A 300 -5.78 14.76 13.64
C ARG A 300 -5.54 15.10 12.16
N PRO A 301 -5.37 16.37 11.76
CA PRO A 301 -5.40 16.78 10.36
C PRO A 301 -4.23 16.23 9.56
N LYS A 302 -3.05 16.06 10.17
CA LYS A 302 -1.87 15.56 9.47
C LYS A 302 -2.05 14.10 9.04
N GLU A 303 -2.64 13.30 9.91
CA GLU A 303 -2.99 11.90 9.69
C GLU A 303 -4.04 11.77 8.60
N LEU A 304 -5.09 12.60 8.65
CA LEU A 304 -6.13 12.65 7.63
C LEU A 304 -5.59 13.11 6.27
N MET A 305 -4.73 14.14 6.26
CA MET A 305 -4.06 14.60 5.04
C MET A 305 -3.17 13.52 4.44
N LEU A 306 -2.34 12.85 5.26
CA LEU A 306 -1.48 11.79 4.76
C LEU A 306 -2.31 10.59 4.28
N ALA A 307 -3.35 10.19 5.02
CA ALA A 307 -4.26 9.12 4.60
C ALA A 307 -4.91 9.46 3.25
N GLY A 308 -5.40 10.70 3.10
CA GLY A 308 -6.01 11.15 1.85
C GLY A 308 -5.00 11.26 0.70
N MET A 309 -3.75 11.67 0.96
CA MET A 309 -2.68 11.65 -0.05
C MET A 309 -2.37 10.23 -0.50
N LEU A 310 -2.19 9.30 0.44
CA LEU A 310 -1.90 7.91 0.17
C LEU A 310 -3.03 7.25 -0.64
N ILE A 311 -4.29 7.46 -0.27
CA ILE A 311 -5.45 7.01 -1.05
C ILE A 311 -5.43 7.64 -2.44
N GLY A 312 -5.24 8.96 -2.54
CA GLY A 312 -5.23 9.69 -3.81
C GLY A 312 -4.14 9.21 -4.77
N LEU A 313 -3.03 8.67 -4.26
CA LEU A 313 -1.93 8.10 -5.05
C LEU A 313 -2.10 6.62 -5.40
N LEU A 314 -3.16 5.95 -4.92
CA LEU A 314 -3.39 4.53 -5.20
C LEU A 314 -3.76 4.20 -6.65
N PRO A 315 -4.47 5.00 -7.47
CA PRO A 315 -4.92 4.53 -8.78
C PRO A 315 -3.81 3.96 -9.69
N TYR A 316 -2.64 4.61 -9.76
CA TYR A 316 -1.47 4.11 -10.52
C TYR A 316 -0.63 3.08 -9.78
N ILE A 317 -0.86 2.89 -8.47
CA ILE A 317 -0.25 1.82 -7.67
C ILE A 317 -1.11 0.57 -7.77
N HIS A 318 -2.39 0.65 -7.41
CA HIS A 318 -3.40 -0.41 -7.48
C HIS A 318 -4.84 0.15 -7.37
N ALA A 319 -5.58 0.11 -8.48
CA ALA A 319 -6.94 0.68 -8.58
C ALA A 319 -7.97 0.04 -7.64
N HIS A 320 -7.91 -1.28 -7.40
CA HIS A 320 -8.86 -1.94 -6.48
C HIS A 320 -8.67 -1.49 -5.03
N SER A 321 -7.41 -1.29 -4.59
CA SER A 321 -7.14 -0.69 -3.28
C SER A 321 -7.63 0.75 -3.19
N PHE A 322 -7.53 1.54 -4.27
CA PHE A 322 -8.11 2.88 -4.29
C PHE A 322 -9.61 2.86 -3.98
N ILE A 323 -10.36 2.00 -4.66
CA ILE A 323 -11.83 1.89 -4.49
C ILE A 323 -12.16 1.41 -3.07
N ALA A 324 -11.57 0.28 -2.64
CA ALA A 324 -11.88 -0.32 -1.34
C ALA A 324 -11.51 0.62 -0.18
N THR A 325 -10.29 1.15 -0.18
CA THR A 325 -9.78 2.02 0.88
C THR A 325 -10.47 3.38 0.86
N GLY A 326 -10.74 3.93 -0.32
CA GLY A 326 -11.51 5.16 -0.49
C GLY A 326 -12.94 5.04 0.06
N PHE A 327 -13.62 3.92 -0.23
CA PHE A 327 -14.95 3.64 0.32
C PHE A 327 -14.94 3.59 1.85
N VAL A 328 -14.04 2.80 2.44
CA VAL A 328 -13.88 2.72 3.91
C VAL A 328 -13.58 4.10 4.50
N ALA A 329 -12.69 4.87 3.88
CA ALA A 329 -12.28 6.18 4.37
C ALA A 329 -13.44 7.19 4.36
N VAL A 330 -14.22 7.24 3.28
CA VAL A 330 -15.40 8.11 3.18
C VAL A 330 -16.46 7.69 4.19
N CYS A 331 -16.77 6.40 4.31
CA CYS A 331 -17.74 5.91 5.30
C CYS A 331 -17.34 6.28 6.73
N LEU A 332 -16.10 6.02 7.13
CA LEU A 332 -15.61 6.35 8.48
C LEU A 332 -15.61 7.87 8.72
N ALA A 333 -15.20 8.67 7.73
CA ALA A 333 -15.21 10.12 7.85
C ALA A 333 -16.63 10.67 7.96
N SER A 334 -17.58 10.17 7.14
CA SER A 334 -19.00 10.55 7.22
C SER A 334 -19.60 10.21 8.58
N LEU A 335 -19.36 9.01 9.11
CA LEU A 335 -19.82 8.63 10.45
C LEU A 335 -19.22 9.53 11.55
N SER A 336 -17.92 9.86 11.42
CA SER A 336 -17.26 10.78 12.35
C SER A 336 -17.85 12.20 12.28
N VAL A 337 -18.16 12.71 11.09
CA VAL A 337 -18.82 14.02 10.92
C VAL A 337 -20.23 14.02 11.49
N ILE A 338 -21.00 12.95 11.31
CA ILE A 338 -22.35 12.84 11.90
C ILE A 338 -22.26 12.87 13.43
N LYS A 339 -21.32 12.11 14.01
CA LYS A 339 -21.12 12.00 15.47
C LYS A 339 -20.58 13.29 16.08
N ASN A 340 -19.57 13.90 15.47
CA ASN A 340 -18.77 14.97 16.08
C ASN A 340 -19.06 16.36 15.49
N ARG A 341 -19.85 16.46 14.41
CA ARG A 341 -20.17 17.69 13.66
C ARG A 341 -18.94 18.46 13.15
N ASP A 342 -17.80 17.79 12.97
CA ASP A 342 -16.54 18.38 12.52
C ASP A 342 -16.29 18.17 11.02
N TRP A 343 -16.86 19.05 10.20
CA TRP A 343 -16.72 19.01 8.74
C TRP A 343 -15.28 19.18 8.23
N LYS A 344 -14.37 19.72 9.04
CA LYS A 344 -12.95 19.87 8.63
C LYS A 344 -12.30 18.51 8.38
N THR A 345 -12.76 17.47 9.08
CA THR A 345 -12.34 16.07 8.87
C THR A 345 -12.49 15.65 7.40
N LEU A 346 -13.62 16.01 6.77
CA LEU A 346 -13.85 15.69 5.36
C LEU A 346 -12.92 16.48 4.45
N ILE A 347 -12.65 17.75 4.74
CA ILE A 347 -11.76 18.58 3.91
C ILE A 347 -10.34 18.01 3.92
N PHE A 348 -9.78 17.73 5.10
CA PHE A 348 -8.41 17.23 5.22
C PHE A 348 -8.22 15.84 4.59
N LEU A 349 -9.27 15.01 4.55
CA LEU A 349 -9.21 13.69 3.94
C LEU A 349 -9.55 13.70 2.45
N VAL A 350 -10.69 14.28 2.06
CA VAL A 350 -11.25 14.17 0.69
C VAL A 350 -10.52 15.07 -0.30
N LEU A 351 -10.09 16.27 0.11
CA LEU A 351 -9.40 17.18 -0.79
C LEU A 351 -8.13 16.56 -1.42
N PRO A 352 -7.17 16.00 -0.64
CA PRO A 352 -6.00 15.35 -1.24
C PRO A 352 -6.35 14.09 -2.04
N ILE A 353 -7.40 13.34 -1.66
CA ILE A 353 -7.89 12.20 -2.46
C ILE A 353 -8.26 12.67 -3.86
N LEU A 354 -9.12 13.68 -3.96
CA LEU A 354 -9.61 14.18 -5.24
C LEU A 354 -8.48 14.78 -6.08
N LEU A 355 -7.66 15.65 -5.49
CA LEU A 355 -6.59 16.34 -6.20
C LEU A 355 -5.57 15.38 -6.83
N LEU A 356 -5.23 14.30 -6.12
CA LEU A 356 -4.22 13.35 -6.59
C LEU A 356 -4.84 12.24 -7.46
N SER A 357 -6.04 11.76 -7.16
CA SER A 357 -6.64 10.62 -7.90
C SER A 357 -7.24 11.02 -9.24
N VAL A 358 -7.83 12.22 -9.37
CA VAL A 358 -8.54 12.62 -10.60
C VAL A 358 -7.65 12.55 -11.85
N PRO A 359 -6.42 13.10 -11.88
CA PRO A 359 -5.54 12.98 -13.05
C PRO A 359 -5.24 11.53 -13.43
N GLN A 360 -5.07 10.65 -12.43
CA GLN A 360 -4.78 9.23 -12.65
C GLN A 360 -6.01 8.47 -13.18
N LEU A 361 -7.20 8.78 -12.66
CA LEU A 361 -8.45 8.11 -13.06
C LEU A 361 -8.88 8.50 -14.46
N LEU A 362 -8.76 9.79 -14.82
CA LEU A 362 -9.06 10.26 -16.18
C LEU A 362 -8.24 9.51 -17.23
N TRP A 363 -7.04 9.06 -16.86
CA TRP A 363 -6.19 8.27 -17.71
C TRP A 363 -6.60 6.80 -17.80
N ILE A 364 -6.74 6.11 -16.66
CA ILE A 364 -7.11 4.68 -16.62
C ILE A 364 -8.45 4.45 -17.34
N ARG A 365 -9.38 5.40 -17.25
CA ARG A 365 -10.73 5.30 -17.81
C ARG A 365 -10.78 5.19 -19.34
N THR A 366 -9.73 5.57 -20.07
CA THR A 366 -9.71 5.56 -21.55
C THR A 366 -9.59 4.16 -22.17
N GLY A 367 -10.04 3.11 -21.46
CA GLY A 367 -9.50 1.78 -21.67
C GLY A 367 -10.20 0.57 -21.10
N VAL A 368 -10.86 0.76 -19.96
CA VAL A 368 -11.81 -0.25 -19.46
C VAL A 368 -13.07 -0.11 -20.31
N SER A 369 -13.73 -1.23 -20.63
CA SER A 369 -15.02 -1.30 -21.34
C SER A 369 -16.01 -0.22 -20.88
N GLU A 370 -17.04 0.07 -21.70
CA GLU A 370 -18.01 1.17 -21.53
C GLU A 370 -18.53 1.43 -20.10
N GLU A 371 -18.46 0.43 -19.21
CA GLU A 371 -18.77 0.55 -17.78
C GLU A 371 -17.56 0.22 -16.87
N PHE A 372 -16.73 1.23 -16.55
CA PHE A 372 -15.66 1.15 -15.54
C PHE A 372 -16.18 0.80 -14.13
N PHE A 373 -17.47 1.02 -13.87
CA PHE A 373 -18.13 0.71 -12.62
C PHE A 373 -19.53 0.15 -12.90
N VAL A 374 -19.61 -1.16 -13.09
CA VAL A 374 -20.90 -1.87 -13.16
C VAL A 374 -21.31 -2.19 -11.74
N PHE A 375 -22.42 -1.60 -11.27
CA PHE A 375 -23.03 -2.08 -10.03
C PHE A 375 -23.63 -3.46 -10.28
N PHE A 376 -22.97 -4.49 -9.76
CA PHE A 376 -23.38 -5.89 -9.89
C PHE A 376 -23.74 -6.45 -8.50
N PRO A 377 -24.97 -6.24 -8.02
CA PRO A 377 -25.38 -6.77 -6.73
C PRO A 377 -25.52 -8.29 -6.79
N GLY A 378 -25.03 -9.00 -5.77
CA GLY A 378 -25.00 -10.46 -5.74
C GLY A 378 -23.69 -11.06 -6.24
N TRP A 379 -23.56 -12.38 -6.17
CA TRP A 379 -22.33 -13.11 -6.55
C TRP A 379 -22.45 -13.90 -7.87
N ALA A 380 -23.62 -13.89 -8.51
CA ALA A 380 -23.92 -14.52 -9.79
C ALA A 380 -25.05 -13.73 -10.51
N GLU A 381 -25.17 -13.87 -11.83
CA GLU A 381 -26.22 -13.19 -12.63
C GLU A 381 -27.63 -13.45 -12.10
N THR A 382 -27.94 -14.69 -11.73
CA THR A 382 -29.23 -15.07 -11.14
C THR A 382 -29.55 -14.30 -9.86
N ASN A 383 -28.54 -14.03 -9.04
CA ASN A 383 -28.72 -13.26 -7.81
C ASN A 383 -28.87 -11.78 -8.10
N ARG A 384 -28.18 -11.27 -9.12
CA ARG A 384 -28.35 -9.89 -9.57
C ARG A 384 -29.77 -9.63 -10.00
N ASP A 385 -30.32 -10.47 -10.86
CA ASP A 385 -31.67 -10.28 -11.38
C ASP A 385 -32.71 -10.35 -10.26
N LEU A 386 -32.51 -11.26 -9.30
CA LEU A 386 -33.31 -11.33 -8.09
C LEU A 386 -33.24 -10.01 -7.28
N ILE A 387 -32.04 -9.52 -6.96
CA ILE A 387 -31.85 -8.33 -6.12
C ILE A 387 -32.33 -7.06 -6.83
N MET A 388 -32.07 -6.94 -8.13
CA MET A 388 -32.49 -5.81 -8.96
C MET A 388 -34.00 -5.83 -9.23
N GLY A 389 -34.63 -7.01 -9.17
CA GLY A 389 -36.08 -7.17 -9.27
C GLY A 389 -36.85 -6.89 -7.97
N LEU A 390 -36.18 -6.68 -6.83
CA LEU A 390 -36.84 -6.31 -5.58
C LEU A 390 -37.32 -4.85 -5.62
N ASP A 391 -38.50 -4.59 -5.05
CA ASP A 391 -39.03 -3.23 -4.88
C ASP A 391 -38.33 -2.53 -3.70
N TRP A 392 -37.39 -1.64 -4.02
CA TRP A 392 -36.60 -0.87 -3.06
C TRP A 392 -37.30 0.38 -2.51
N SER A 393 -38.53 0.68 -2.95
CA SER A 393 -39.27 1.87 -2.50
C SER A 393 -39.52 1.91 -0.98
N SER A 394 -39.53 0.75 -0.33
CA SER A 394 -39.67 0.63 1.13
C SER A 394 -38.38 0.98 1.90
N LEU A 395 -37.21 0.85 1.27
CA LEU A 395 -35.92 1.11 1.90
C LEU A 395 -35.71 2.63 2.13
N THR A 396 -36.11 3.44 1.16
CA THR A 396 -36.07 4.91 1.25
C THR A 396 -37.01 5.44 2.34
N ALA A 397 -38.21 4.86 2.45
CA ALA A 397 -39.16 5.17 3.53
C ALA A 397 -38.61 4.79 4.92
N SER A 398 -37.95 3.63 5.01
CA SER A 398 -37.35 3.14 6.27
C SER A 398 -36.16 4.01 6.71
N LEU A 399 -35.28 4.40 5.77
CA LEU A 399 -34.15 5.29 6.03
C LEU A 399 -34.61 6.71 6.42
N ALA A 400 -35.69 7.22 5.83
CA ALA A 400 -36.27 8.51 6.20
C ALA A 400 -36.83 8.50 7.64
N SER A 401 -37.42 7.38 8.09
CA SER A 401 -37.91 7.24 9.46
C SER A 401 -36.82 7.10 10.53
N LEU A 402 -35.59 6.75 10.15
CA LEU A 402 -34.44 6.63 11.05
C LEU A 402 -33.72 7.97 11.31
N VAL A 403 -34.05 9.01 10.54
CA VAL A 403 -33.46 10.36 10.62
C VAL A 403 -34.38 11.36 11.35
N GLN A 404 -35.60 10.94 11.70
CA GLN A 404 -36.47 11.63 12.67
C GLN A 404 -36.19 11.11 14.07
#